data_AF-A0A354XMA9-F1
#
_entry.id   AF-A0A354XMA9-F1
#
_cell.length_a   1.000
_cell.length_b   1.000
_cell.length_c   1.000
_cell.angle_alpha   90.00
_cell.angle_beta   90.00
_cell.angle_gamma   90.00
#
_symmetry.space_group_name_H-M   'P 1'
#
loop_
_entity.id
_entity.type
_entity.pdbx_description
1 polymer ?
#
loop_
_entity_poly.entity_id
_entity_poly.type
_entity_poly.pdbx_seq_one_letter_code
_entity_poly.pdbx_strand_id
1 'polypeptide(L)'
;MGVRPLLLISLRRMTPPILTTADRTMDYKHTLNLPETDFPMRGMLPKQEPGRVSQWQDMNLYQRLREARAGAPLFVLHDGPPYANGSIHIGHAVNKIL
;
A
#
# COMPACT_ATOMS: atom_id res chain seq x y z
N MET A 1 -77.68 -41.35 -14.26
CA MET A 1 -76.91 -40.25 -14.91
C MET A 1 -75.53 -40.28 -14.26
N GLY A 2 -74.43 -40.64 -14.93
CA GLY A 2 -73.91 -40.04 -16.16
C GLY A 2 -73.19 -38.73 -15.76
N VAL A 3 -71.88 -38.53 -15.95
CA VAL A 3 -71.01 -38.97 -17.07
C VAL A 3 -69.53 -39.18 -16.64
N ARG A 4 -68.82 -40.10 -17.31
CA ARG A 4 -67.35 -40.06 -17.58
C ARG A 4 -67.11 -39.09 -18.77
N PRO A 5 -65.92 -38.55 -19.11
CA PRO A 5 -64.55 -39.12 -19.01
C PRO A 5 -63.67 -38.40 -17.95
N LEU A 6 -62.33 -38.26 -17.99
CA LEU A 6 -61.29 -38.55 -19.00
C LEU A 6 -59.98 -39.05 -18.33
N LEU A 7 -58.94 -39.32 -19.14
CA LEU A 7 -57.60 -39.74 -18.74
C LEU A 7 -56.61 -38.58 -18.98
N LEU A 8 -55.72 -38.23 -18.04
CA LEU A 8 -54.57 -37.37 -18.34
C LEU A 8 -53.27 -38.03 -17.84
N ILE A 9 -52.47 -38.50 -18.79
CA ILE A 9 -51.21 -39.19 -18.54
C ILE A 9 -50.16 -38.16 -18.13
N SER A 10 -49.73 -38.19 -16.87
CA SER A 10 -48.63 -37.34 -16.39
C SER A 10 -47.29 -37.92 -16.85
N LEU A 11 -46.78 -37.46 -18.00
CA LEU A 11 -45.43 -37.77 -18.43
C LEU A 11 -44.42 -37.13 -17.46
N ARG A 12 -43.70 -37.97 -16.71
CA ARG A 12 -42.43 -37.57 -16.08
C ARG A 12 -41.47 -37.08 -17.16
N ARG A 13 -41.29 -35.77 -17.28
CA ARG A 13 -40.16 -35.21 -18.03
C ARG A 13 -38.91 -35.33 -17.15
N MET A 14 -38.01 -36.24 -17.51
CA MET A 14 -36.64 -36.24 -16.99
C MET A 14 -35.93 -34.99 -17.50
N THR A 15 -35.67 -34.03 -16.61
CA THR A 15 -34.65 -33.01 -16.85
C THR A 15 -33.28 -33.62 -16.54
N PRO A 16 -32.32 -33.62 -17.49
CA PRO A 16 -30.94 -33.95 -17.17
C PRO A 16 -30.36 -32.86 -16.25
N PRO A 17 -29.40 -33.19 -15.35
CA PRO A 17 -28.70 -32.17 -14.59
C PRO A 17 -27.93 -31.26 -15.56
N ILE A 18 -28.13 -29.95 -15.42
CA ILE A 18 -27.34 -28.97 -16.15
C ILE A 18 -25.92 -29.06 -15.60
N LEU A 19 -24.98 -29.57 -16.41
CA LEU A 19 -23.56 -29.47 -16.10
C LEU A 19 -23.20 -27.98 -16.15
N THR A 20 -23.00 -27.38 -14.98
CA THR A 20 -22.55 -26.00 -14.87
C THR A 20 -21.13 -25.89 -15.43
N THR A 21 -20.99 -25.39 -16.65
CA THR A 21 -19.68 -25.05 -17.26
C THR A 21 -19.10 -23.79 -16.62
N ALA A 22 -18.87 -23.84 -15.30
CA ALA A 22 -18.33 -22.76 -14.50
C ALA A 22 -17.34 -23.25 -13.43
N ASP A 23 -16.55 -24.29 -13.76
CA ASP A 23 -15.36 -24.64 -12.97
C ASP A 23 -14.26 -25.32 -13.81
N ARG A 24 -13.75 -24.59 -14.82
CA ARG A 24 -12.46 -24.89 -15.50
C ARG A 24 -11.76 -23.62 -16.02
N THR A 25 -11.85 -22.52 -15.27
CA THR A 25 -10.99 -21.37 -15.54
C THR A 25 -9.63 -21.68 -14.94
N MET A 26 -8.67 -22.14 -15.76
CA MET A 26 -7.29 -22.35 -15.30
C MET A 26 -6.77 -21.06 -14.67
N ASP A 27 -6.34 -21.10 -13.40
CA ASP A 27 -5.86 -19.91 -12.71
C ASP A 27 -4.40 -19.60 -13.13
N TYR A 28 -4.27 -18.84 -14.21
CA TYR A 28 -2.98 -18.42 -14.78
C TYR A 28 -2.19 -17.44 -13.90
N LYS A 29 -2.69 -17.01 -12.72
CA LYS A 29 -1.96 -16.08 -11.84
C LYS A 29 -0.57 -16.60 -11.46
N HIS A 30 -0.45 -17.90 -11.17
CA HIS A 30 0.82 -18.52 -10.76
C HIS A 30 1.84 -18.65 -11.90
N THR A 31 1.43 -18.44 -13.16
CA THR A 31 2.35 -18.37 -14.32
C THR A 31 2.81 -16.95 -14.65
N LEU A 32 2.37 -15.93 -13.89
CA LEU A 32 2.78 -14.54 -14.07
C LEU A 32 3.84 -14.15 -13.04
N ASN A 33 4.98 -13.65 -13.49
CA ASN A 33 6.01 -13.07 -12.62
C ASN A 33 5.60 -11.64 -12.22
N LEU A 34 4.64 -11.53 -11.29
CA LEU A 34 4.16 -10.25 -10.77
C LEU A 34 5.11 -9.72 -9.67
N PRO A 35 5.33 -8.40 -9.59
CA PRO A 35 6.15 -7.82 -8.53
C PRO A 35 5.41 -7.88 -7.19
N GLU A 36 5.98 -8.62 -6.23
CA GLU A 36 5.52 -8.65 -4.83
C GLU A 36 6.43 -7.76 -3.98
N THR A 37 5.85 -7.03 -3.02
CA THR A 37 6.61 -6.17 -2.09
C THR A 37 5.84 -5.93 -0.80
N ASP A 38 6.56 -5.97 0.33
CA ASP A 38 6.04 -5.53 1.63
C ASP A 38 5.91 -4.00 1.73
N PHE A 39 6.38 -3.24 0.73
CA PHE A 39 6.32 -1.79 0.73
C PHE A 39 4.86 -1.31 0.62
N PRO A 40 4.32 -0.60 1.62
CA PRO A 40 2.92 -0.20 1.62
C PRO A 40 2.67 0.91 0.60
N MET A 41 1.70 0.72 -0.30
CA MET A 41 1.30 1.75 -1.28
C MET A 41 0.84 3.08 -0.64
N ARG A 42 0.44 3.07 0.64
CA ARG A 42 0.15 4.29 1.42
C ARG A 42 1.23 4.51 2.47
N GLY A 43 1.95 5.64 2.39
CA GLY A 43 3.07 5.93 3.29
C GLY A 43 2.73 6.19 4.76
N MET A 44 1.47 6.53 5.09
CA MET A 44 0.99 6.82 6.47
C MET A 44 1.93 7.76 7.26
N LEU A 45 2.46 8.79 6.58
CA LEU A 45 3.60 9.58 7.02
C LEU A 45 3.48 10.18 8.44
N PRO A 46 2.35 10.79 8.86
CA PRO A 46 2.24 11.35 10.21
C PRO A 46 2.45 10.36 11.36
N LYS A 47 2.28 9.05 11.10
CA LYS A 47 2.58 7.97 12.06
C LYS A 47 3.99 7.40 11.89
N GLN A 48 4.51 7.35 10.66
CA GLN A 48 5.78 6.70 10.33
C GLN A 48 7.00 7.61 10.53
N GLU A 49 6.88 8.90 10.24
CA GLU A 49 8.01 9.85 10.29
C GLU A 49 8.61 10.03 11.69
N PRO A 50 7.82 10.16 12.78
CA PRO A 50 8.39 10.23 14.14
C PRO A 50 9.26 9.01 14.49
N GLY A 51 8.86 7.81 14.04
CA GLY A 51 9.64 6.59 14.24
C GLY A 51 10.97 6.59 13.49
N ARG A 52 11.00 7.11 12.25
CA ARG A 52 12.25 7.27 11.47
C ARG A 52 13.20 8.27 12.13
N VAL A 53 12.68 9.39 12.63
CA VAL A 53 13.50 10.41 13.31
C VAL A 53 14.11 9.83 14.58
N SER A 54 13.36 9.06 15.39
CA SER A 54 13.91 8.32 16.53
C SER A 54 15.04 7.39 16.10
N GLN A 55 14.82 6.54 15.09
CA GLN A 55 15.83 5.60 14.59
C GLN A 55 17.12 6.32 14.14
N TRP A 56 17.02 7.49 13.50
CA TRP A 56 18.20 8.28 13.11
C TRP A 56 18.96 8.85 14.32
N GLN A 57 18.25 9.23 15.38
CA GLN A 57 18.82 9.69 16.65
C GLN A 57 19.48 8.54 17.41
N ASP A 58 18.78 7.40 17.56
CA ASP A 58 19.27 6.18 18.23
C ASP A 58 20.56 5.65 17.57
N MET A 59 20.66 5.74 16.24
CA MET A 59 21.86 5.37 15.50
C MET A 59 23.00 6.41 15.58
N ASN A 60 22.77 7.62 16.11
CA ASN A 60 23.66 8.78 15.99
C ASN A 60 24.05 9.08 14.52
N LEU A 61 23.07 9.05 13.61
CA LEU A 61 23.30 9.10 12.16
C LEU A 61 24.11 10.32 11.71
N TYR A 62 23.89 11.49 12.32
CA TYR A 62 24.65 12.70 12.00
C TYR A 62 26.15 12.52 12.26
N GLN A 63 26.53 11.95 13.41
CA GLN A 63 27.93 11.71 13.74
C GLN A 63 28.57 10.73 12.76
N ARG A 64 27.88 9.62 12.45
CA ARG A 64 28.37 8.64 11.45
C ARG A 64 28.58 9.28 10.07
N LEU A 65 27.73 10.21 9.66
CA LEU A 65 27.89 10.96 8.41
C LEU A 65 29.11 11.91 8.43
N ARG A 66 29.42 12.50 9.59
CA ARG A 66 30.64 13.31 9.77
C ARG A 66 31.90 12.45 9.70
N GLU A 67 31.90 11.29 10.35
CA GLU A 67 33.00 10.31 10.33
C GLU A 67 33.24 9.77 8.90
N ALA A 68 32.17 9.34 8.22
CA ALA A 68 32.25 8.82 6.84
C ALA A 68 32.69 9.86 5.79
N ARG A 69 32.68 11.16 6.12
CA ARG A 69 33.18 12.26 5.27
C ARG A 69 34.49 12.87 5.77
N ALA A 70 35.20 12.23 6.70
CA ALA A 70 36.52 12.68 7.13
C ALA A 70 37.49 12.80 5.94
N GLY A 71 38.22 13.92 5.87
CA GLY A 71 39.17 14.21 4.77
C GLY A 71 38.55 14.68 3.45
N ALA A 72 37.22 14.66 3.30
CA ALA A 72 36.57 15.23 2.11
C ALA A 72 36.68 16.78 2.11
N PRO A 73 36.61 17.45 0.93
CA PRO A 73 36.56 18.90 0.85
C PRO A 73 35.47 19.50 1.73
N LEU A 74 35.83 20.52 2.52
CA LEU A 74 34.92 21.14 3.47
C LEU A 74 33.87 21.98 2.74
N PHE A 75 32.59 21.66 3.01
CA PHE A 75 31.46 22.51 2.68
C PHE A 75 30.84 23.04 3.98
N VAL A 76 30.66 24.35 4.07
CA VAL A 76 30.06 25.03 5.23
C VAL A 76 28.81 25.77 4.77
N LEU A 77 27.65 25.32 5.26
CA LEU A 77 26.39 26.04 5.11
C LEU A 77 26.18 26.90 6.37
N HIS A 78 26.25 28.22 6.22
CA HIS A 78 25.97 29.14 7.30
C HIS A 78 24.45 29.33 7.42
N ASP A 79 23.85 28.67 8.41
CA ASP A 79 22.43 28.85 8.70
C ASP A 79 22.17 30.12 9.51
N GLY A 80 21.13 30.87 9.12
CA GLY A 80 20.71 32.08 9.81
C GLY A 80 19.86 31.75 11.04
N PRO A 81 20.13 32.35 12.22
CA PRO A 81 19.29 32.15 13.39
C PRO A 81 17.87 32.70 13.11
N PRO A 82 16.81 31.91 13.32
CA PRO A 82 15.45 32.41 13.14
C PRO A 82 15.12 33.45 14.21
N TYR A 83 14.31 34.45 13.85
CA TYR A 83 13.76 35.39 14.85
C TYR A 83 12.82 34.63 15.80
N ALA A 84 13.04 34.75 17.11
CA ALA A 84 12.26 34.06 18.14
C ALA A 84 10.84 34.65 18.37
N ASN A 85 10.28 35.34 17.37
CA ASN A 85 9.05 36.13 17.48
C ASN A 85 7.90 35.43 16.73
N GLY A 86 7.23 34.49 17.41
CA GLY A 86 6.02 33.84 16.92
C GLY A 86 6.19 32.38 16.47
N SER A 87 5.11 31.81 15.97
CA SER A 87 5.05 30.40 15.56
C SER A 87 5.73 30.13 14.23
N ILE A 88 6.30 28.92 14.09
CA ILE A 88 6.82 28.39 12.82
C ILE A 88 5.70 28.36 11.77
N HIS A 89 5.99 28.83 10.57
CA HIS A 89 5.10 28.81 9.40
C HIS A 89 5.82 28.25 8.17
N ILE A 90 5.10 27.99 7.07
CA ILE A 90 5.63 27.26 5.90
C ILE A 90 6.95 27.82 5.32
N GLY A 91 7.16 29.15 5.36
CA GLY A 91 8.40 29.79 4.93
C GLY A 91 9.63 29.38 5.74
N HIS A 92 9.47 29.08 7.04
CA HIS A 92 10.54 28.51 7.87
C HIS A 92 10.90 27.10 7.39
N ALA A 93 9.90 26.27 7.08
CA ALA A 93 10.14 24.92 6.56
C ALA A 93 10.87 24.96 5.20
N VAL A 94 10.45 25.83 4.28
CA VAL A 94 11.13 26.05 3.00
C VAL A 94 12.60 26.44 3.20
N ASN A 95 12.90 27.36 4.12
CA ASN A 95 14.27 27.79 4.40
C ASN A 95 15.17 26.69 5.01
N LYS A 96 14.60 25.67 5.68
CA LYS A 96 15.38 24.56 6.27
C LYS A 96 15.40 23.28 5.42
N ILE A 97 14.67 23.26 4.29
CA ILE A 97 14.64 22.16 3.33
C ILE A 97 15.57 22.42 2.13
N LEU A 98 15.81 23.70 1.80
CA LEU A 98 16.72 24.15 0.73
C LEU A 98 18.15 24.36 1.25
#